data_AF-A0A1V2QJS5-F1
#
_entry.id   AF-A0A1V2QJS5-F1
#
_cell.length_a   1.000
_cell.length_b   1.000
_cell.length_c   1.000
_cell.angle_alpha   90.00
_cell.angle_beta   90.00
_cell.angle_gamma   90.00
#
_symmetry.space_group_name_H-M   'P 1'
#
loop_
_entity.id
_entity.type
_entity.pdbx_description
1 polymer ?
#
loop_
_entity_poly.entity_id
_entity_poly.type
_entity_poly.pdbx_seq_one_letter_code
_entity_poly.pdbx_strand_id
1 'polypeptide(L)'
;MKRTIALLLAVAAVPALAAPAVAQEERVATFKFHAEAGSFPVDGREAYWSTPAYEVRIYEREVNVLRIDEDTVSNADYVAIELTAPGNVPLEVGTYTDVRMRSTASNPGLMVVSRGLACAPVYGTFTVNSIERDPVTGRLTDVDVEVEQRCGAPDAPAFSAHATLSS
;
A
#
# COMPACT_ATOMS: atom_id res chain seq x y z
N MET A 1 79.28 -16.82 9.64
CA MET A 1 78.23 -16.95 10.67
C MET A 1 77.12 -15.94 10.41
N LYS A 2 75.97 -16.38 9.90
CA LYS A 2 74.61 -15.89 10.23
C LYS A 2 73.62 -16.69 9.36
N ARG A 3 72.82 -17.52 10.04
CA ARG A 3 71.71 -18.29 9.49
C ARG A 3 70.52 -17.34 9.35
N THR A 4 69.84 -17.34 8.21
CA THR A 4 68.52 -16.72 8.10
C THR A 4 67.56 -17.75 7.54
N ILE A 5 66.61 -18.13 8.40
CA ILE A 5 65.55 -19.11 8.19
C ILE A 5 64.44 -18.42 7.38
N ALA A 6 64.02 -19.03 6.27
CA ALA A 6 62.87 -18.58 5.50
C ALA A 6 61.58 -19.04 6.19
N LEU A 7 60.75 -18.09 6.59
CA LEU A 7 59.40 -18.35 7.12
C LEU A 7 58.43 -18.44 5.92
N LEU A 8 57.91 -19.63 5.62
CA LEU A 8 56.79 -19.81 4.70
C LEU A 8 55.49 -19.48 5.43
N LEU A 9 54.83 -18.39 5.03
CA LEU A 9 53.44 -18.09 5.38
C LEU A 9 52.52 -18.78 4.37
N ALA A 10 51.86 -19.87 4.79
CA ALA A 10 50.79 -20.49 4.03
C ALA A 10 49.49 -19.68 4.24
N VAL A 11 49.06 -18.95 3.21
CA VAL A 11 47.76 -18.27 3.19
C VAL A 11 46.70 -19.31 2.78
N ALA A 12 45.87 -19.73 3.72
CA ALA A 12 44.70 -20.55 3.43
C ALA A 12 43.61 -19.68 2.77
N ALA A 13 43.33 -19.91 1.50
CA ALA A 13 42.23 -19.26 0.79
C ALA A 13 40.90 -19.86 1.29
N VAL A 14 40.08 -19.04 1.96
CA VAL A 14 38.70 -19.40 2.31
C VAL A 14 37.83 -19.09 1.08
N PRO A 15 37.17 -20.09 0.45
CA PRO A 15 36.25 -19.80 -0.63
C PRO A 15 35.02 -19.09 -0.06
N ALA A 16 34.81 -17.84 -0.48
CA ALA A 16 33.55 -17.14 -0.24
C ALA A 16 32.46 -17.87 -1.03
N LEU A 17 31.61 -18.62 -0.34
CA LEU A 17 30.38 -19.15 -0.90
C LEU A 17 29.49 -17.94 -1.21
N ALA A 18 29.44 -17.54 -2.48
CA ALA A 18 28.44 -16.62 -2.97
C ALA A 18 27.07 -17.29 -2.79
N ALA A 19 26.28 -16.81 -1.83
CA ALA A 19 24.87 -17.19 -1.76
C ALA A 19 24.20 -16.79 -3.08
N PRO A 20 23.32 -17.63 -3.64
CA PRO A 20 22.54 -17.23 -4.80
C PRO A 20 21.77 -15.96 -4.43
N ALA A 21 21.93 -14.92 -5.23
CA ALA A 21 21.05 -13.77 -5.17
C ALA A 21 19.65 -14.31 -5.48
N VAL A 22 18.81 -14.41 -4.45
CA VAL A 22 17.39 -14.66 -4.66
C VAL A 22 16.91 -13.46 -5.46
N ALA A 23 16.50 -13.69 -6.70
CA ALA A 23 15.83 -12.67 -7.49
C ALA A 23 14.62 -12.24 -6.67
N GLN A 24 14.67 -11.03 -6.14
CA GLN A 24 13.54 -10.44 -5.43
C GLN A 24 12.48 -10.24 -6.52
N GLU A 25 11.40 -11.03 -6.49
CA GLU A 25 10.25 -10.80 -7.37
C GLU A 25 9.87 -9.32 -7.24
N GLU A 26 10.00 -8.60 -8.36
CA GLU A 26 9.76 -7.17 -8.39
C GLU A 26 8.26 -6.98 -8.29
N ARG A 27 7.78 -6.70 -7.07
CA ARG A 27 6.37 -6.44 -6.83
C ARG A 27 5.94 -5.22 -7.64
N VAL A 28 4.98 -5.44 -8.51
CA VAL A 28 4.37 -4.37 -9.30
C VAL A 28 3.19 -3.85 -8.51
N ALA A 29 3.21 -2.56 -8.19
CA ALA A 29 2.07 -1.89 -7.58
C ALA A 29 1.64 -0.73 -8.47
N THR A 30 0.33 -0.54 -8.61
CA THR A 30 -0.27 0.59 -9.30
C THR A 30 -1.29 1.28 -8.40
N PHE A 31 -1.39 2.59 -8.51
CA PHE A 31 -2.41 3.39 -7.84
C PHE A 31 -2.85 4.51 -8.76
N LYS A 32 -4.11 4.47 -9.17
CA LYS A 32 -4.76 5.48 -9.99
C LYS A 32 -5.89 6.13 -9.18
N PHE A 33 -6.04 7.43 -9.29
CA PHE A 33 -7.22 8.11 -8.77
C PHE A 33 -7.69 9.25 -9.67
N HIS A 34 -8.97 9.56 -9.55
CA HIS A 34 -9.61 10.74 -10.12
C HIS A 34 -10.57 11.34 -9.10
N ALA A 35 -10.45 12.64 -8.88
CA ALA A 35 -11.24 13.39 -7.92
C ALA A 35 -11.98 14.51 -8.65
N GLU A 36 -13.32 14.51 -8.58
CA GLU A 36 -14.13 15.59 -9.13
C GLU A 36 -13.83 16.92 -8.40
N ALA A 37 -14.08 18.07 -9.04
CA ALA A 37 -13.96 19.35 -8.36
C ALA A 37 -14.90 19.41 -7.15
N GLY A 38 -14.38 19.77 -5.97
CA GLY A 38 -15.10 19.75 -4.69
C GLY A 38 -15.03 18.42 -3.93
N SER A 39 -14.37 17.39 -4.46
CA SER A 39 -14.21 16.09 -3.78
C SER A 39 -13.10 16.16 -2.70
N PHE A 40 -13.44 16.77 -1.58
CA PHE A 40 -12.52 16.88 -0.44
C PHE A 40 -12.09 15.48 0.06
N PRO A 41 -10.79 15.24 0.36
CA PRO A 41 -9.69 16.22 0.46
C PRO A 41 -8.83 16.39 -0.80
N VAL A 42 -9.11 15.65 -1.87
CA VAL A 42 -8.24 15.59 -3.05
C VAL A 42 -8.55 16.71 -4.04
N ASP A 43 -9.83 17.02 -4.24
CA ASP A 43 -10.36 18.23 -4.90
C ASP A 43 -9.82 18.48 -6.32
N GLY A 44 -10.46 17.87 -7.33
CA GLY A 44 -10.20 18.17 -8.74
C GLY A 44 -8.89 17.61 -9.30
N ARG A 45 -8.19 16.76 -8.55
CA ARG A 45 -6.89 16.17 -8.94
C ARG A 45 -7.06 14.74 -9.43
N GLU A 46 -6.14 14.34 -10.30
CA GLU A 46 -5.99 12.97 -10.77
C GLU A 46 -4.51 12.61 -10.88
N ALA A 47 -4.20 11.34 -10.69
CA ALA A 47 -2.86 10.83 -10.92
C ALA A 47 -2.88 9.33 -11.26
N TYR A 48 -1.76 8.88 -11.81
CA TYR A 48 -1.43 7.48 -12.00
C TYR A 48 0.00 7.26 -11.52
N TRP A 49 0.16 6.35 -10.57
CA TRP A 49 1.43 5.96 -9.99
C TRP A 49 1.67 4.47 -10.17
N SER A 50 2.92 4.10 -10.40
CA SER A 50 3.35 2.71 -10.48
C SER A 50 4.78 2.53 -9.97
N THR A 51 5.12 1.33 -9.51
CA THR A 51 6.51 0.97 -9.24
C THR A 51 7.31 0.81 -10.56
N PRO A 52 8.64 1.01 -10.53
CA PRO A 52 9.42 1.57 -9.43
C PRO A 52 9.40 3.12 -9.37
N ALA A 53 8.81 3.80 -10.36
CA ALA A 53 8.95 5.25 -10.56
C ALA A 53 8.41 6.11 -9.40
N TYR A 54 7.29 5.71 -8.79
CA TYR A 54 6.60 6.45 -7.73
C TYR A 54 6.53 5.66 -6.41
N GLU A 55 7.29 4.55 -6.32
CA GLU A 55 7.37 3.71 -5.12
C GLU A 55 6.01 3.51 -4.41
N VAL A 56 4.98 3.09 -5.17
CA VAL A 56 3.64 2.83 -4.61
C VAL A 56 3.73 1.74 -3.55
N ARG A 57 3.12 1.98 -2.39
CA ARG A 57 3.05 1.02 -1.28
C ARG A 57 1.61 0.60 -1.04
N ILE A 58 1.43 -0.70 -1.02
CA ILE A 58 0.18 -1.36 -0.62
C ILE A 58 0.54 -2.37 0.47
N TYR A 59 0.04 -2.15 1.68
CA TYR A 59 0.44 -2.92 2.86
C TYR A 59 -0.60 -2.86 3.98
N GLU A 60 -0.56 -3.82 4.90
CA GLU A 60 -1.33 -3.74 6.14
C GLU A 60 -0.53 -2.95 7.19
N ARG A 61 -0.97 -1.72 7.50
CA ARG A 61 -0.23 -0.79 8.37
C ARG A 61 -0.40 -1.10 9.85
N GLU A 62 -1.63 -1.38 10.23
CA GLU A 62 -2.05 -1.82 11.57
C GLU A 62 -2.81 -3.14 11.40
N VAL A 63 -3.19 -3.78 12.51
CA VAL A 63 -4.03 -4.99 12.44
C VAL A 63 -5.29 -4.67 11.64
N ASN A 64 -5.45 -5.32 10.49
CA ASN A 64 -6.61 -5.26 9.61
C ASN A 64 -6.89 -3.92 8.91
N VAL A 65 -5.87 -3.05 8.79
CA VAL A 65 -5.96 -1.79 8.02
C VAL A 65 -5.11 -1.91 6.76
N LEU A 66 -5.75 -2.06 5.61
CA LEU A 66 -5.08 -1.98 4.31
C LEU A 66 -4.83 -0.50 3.98
N ARG A 67 -3.57 -0.17 3.73
CA ARG A 67 -3.14 1.17 3.35
C ARG A 67 -2.51 1.17 1.97
N ILE A 68 -2.91 2.16 1.18
CA ILE A 68 -2.39 2.45 -0.16
C ILE A 68 -1.88 3.89 -0.16
N ASP A 69 -0.61 4.08 -0.45
CA ASP A 69 -0.02 5.42 -0.62
C ASP A 69 1.23 5.43 -1.51
N GLU A 70 1.69 6.62 -1.88
CA GLU A 70 2.98 6.85 -2.52
C GLU A 70 4.08 6.93 -1.46
N ASP A 71 5.23 6.28 -1.69
CA ASP A 71 6.47 6.53 -0.96
C ASP A 71 7.23 7.63 -1.74
N THR A 72 7.14 8.91 -1.35
CA THR A 72 8.27 9.87 -1.36
C THR A 72 7.86 11.36 -1.25
N VAL A 73 8.43 12.00 -0.22
CA VAL A 73 9.00 13.36 -0.04
C VAL A 73 8.25 14.64 -0.46
N SER A 74 7.25 14.63 -1.36
CA SER A 74 6.51 15.83 -1.75
C SER A 74 5.09 15.84 -1.19
N ASN A 75 4.91 16.39 0.03
CA ASN A 75 3.60 16.53 0.69
C ASN A 75 2.52 17.24 -0.15
N ALA A 76 2.89 17.90 -1.26
CA ALA A 76 1.97 18.63 -2.12
C ALA A 76 1.03 17.69 -2.92
N ASP A 77 1.49 16.48 -3.24
CA ASP A 77 0.72 15.52 -4.04
C ASP A 77 0.23 14.28 -3.31
N TYR A 78 0.61 14.14 -2.05
CA TYR A 78 0.27 13.01 -1.20
C TYR A 78 -1.25 12.70 -1.20
N VAL A 79 -1.58 11.46 -1.57
CA VAL A 79 -2.89 10.84 -1.38
C VAL A 79 -2.68 9.46 -0.76
N ALA A 80 -3.45 9.15 0.27
CA ALA A 80 -3.49 7.83 0.87
C ALA A 80 -4.92 7.36 1.07
N ILE A 81 -5.11 6.05 0.99
CA ILE A 81 -6.38 5.40 1.26
C ILE A 81 -6.17 4.37 2.37
N GLU A 82 -7.05 4.37 3.36
CA GLU A 82 -7.16 3.31 4.36
C GLU A 82 -8.51 2.62 4.24
N LEU A 83 -8.47 1.29 4.17
CA LEU A 83 -9.63 0.40 4.07
C LEU A 83 -9.64 -0.58 5.24
N THR A 84 -10.83 -0.80 5.81
CA THR A 84 -11.03 -1.75 6.92
C THR A 84 -12.36 -2.47 6.77
N ALA A 85 -12.39 -3.76 7.12
CA ALA A 85 -13.64 -4.51 7.23
C ALA A 85 -14.43 -4.08 8.49
N PRO A 86 -15.75 -4.32 8.53
CA PRO A 86 -16.54 -4.18 9.75
C PRO A 86 -15.98 -5.06 10.87
N GLY A 87 -16.07 -4.59 12.11
CA GLY A 87 -15.64 -5.37 13.28
C GLY A 87 -14.13 -5.55 13.42
N ASN A 88 -13.33 -4.80 12.63
CA ASN A 88 -11.86 -4.84 12.67
C ASN A 88 -11.30 -6.26 12.45
N VAL A 89 -11.87 -6.99 11.49
CA VAL A 89 -11.37 -8.29 11.01
C VAL A 89 -10.60 -8.09 9.69
N PRO A 90 -9.78 -9.07 9.24
CA PRO A 90 -9.08 -8.95 7.96
C PRO A 90 -10.04 -8.68 6.81
N LEU A 91 -9.60 -7.89 5.83
CA LEU A 91 -10.32 -7.74 4.56
C LEU A 91 -10.33 -9.06 3.79
N GLU A 92 -11.48 -9.36 3.20
CA GLU A 92 -11.74 -10.48 2.30
C GLU A 92 -12.26 -9.93 0.97
N VAL A 93 -12.29 -10.78 -0.06
CA VAL A 93 -12.88 -10.45 -1.35
C VAL A 93 -14.36 -10.13 -1.17
N GLY A 94 -14.80 -9.00 -1.75
CA GLY A 94 -16.19 -8.57 -1.68
C GLY A 94 -16.38 -7.06 -1.78
N THR A 95 -17.64 -6.65 -1.89
CA THR A 95 -18.04 -5.23 -1.91
C THR A 95 -18.51 -4.78 -0.53
N TYR A 96 -17.90 -3.71 -0.06
CA TYR A 96 -18.14 -3.07 1.22
C TYR A 96 -18.92 -1.78 0.98
N THR A 97 -20.15 -1.73 1.50
CA THR A 97 -21.09 -0.61 1.34
C THR A 97 -21.37 0.08 2.67
N ASP A 98 -22.01 1.25 2.65
CA ASP A 98 -22.29 2.07 3.85
C ASP A 98 -21.02 2.31 4.69
N VAL A 99 -19.92 2.66 3.99
CA VAL A 99 -18.63 2.93 4.59
C VAL A 99 -18.70 4.16 5.51
N ARG A 100 -17.87 4.19 6.54
CA ARG A 100 -17.68 5.32 7.45
C ARG A 100 -16.21 5.72 7.48
N MET A 101 -15.89 6.92 7.98
CA MET A 101 -14.50 7.41 8.04
C MET A 101 -13.55 6.41 8.74
N ARG A 102 -14.07 5.69 9.74
CA ARG A 102 -13.40 4.58 10.41
C ARG A 102 -14.39 3.43 10.52
N SER A 103 -13.89 2.20 10.57
CA SER A 103 -14.76 1.05 10.78
C SER A 103 -15.51 1.16 12.10
N THR A 104 -16.70 0.60 12.11
CA THR A 104 -17.47 0.31 13.33
C THR A 104 -17.63 -1.20 13.44
N ALA A 105 -18.37 -1.67 14.45
CA ALA A 105 -18.74 -3.08 14.51
C ALA A 105 -19.58 -3.52 13.29
N SER A 106 -20.39 -2.63 12.72
CA SER A 106 -21.34 -2.92 11.66
C SER A 106 -20.95 -2.37 10.29
N ASN A 107 -20.07 -1.37 10.24
CA ASN A 107 -19.75 -0.65 9.01
C ASN A 107 -18.27 -0.76 8.66
N PRO A 108 -17.95 -0.93 7.36
CA PRO A 108 -16.59 -0.85 6.88
C PRO A 108 -16.04 0.57 7.02
N GLY A 109 -14.72 0.68 7.15
CA GLY A 109 -14.04 1.97 7.21
C GLY A 109 -13.37 2.32 5.88
N LEU A 110 -13.54 3.56 5.45
CA LEU A 110 -12.87 4.19 4.32
C LEU A 110 -12.39 5.57 4.75
N MET A 111 -11.08 5.81 4.60
CA MET A 111 -10.50 7.13 4.80
C MET A 111 -9.59 7.48 3.63
N VAL A 112 -9.93 8.54 2.89
CA VAL A 112 -9.02 9.19 1.93
C VAL A 112 -8.34 10.35 2.64
N VAL A 113 -7.01 10.38 2.60
CA VAL A 113 -6.17 11.42 3.19
C VAL A 113 -5.42 12.14 2.07
N SER A 114 -5.45 13.47 2.06
CA SER A 114 -4.57 14.27 1.21
C SER A 114 -4.13 15.53 1.94
N ARG A 115 -2.84 15.89 1.82
CA ARG A 115 -2.25 17.09 2.46
C ARG A 115 -2.55 17.20 3.97
N GLY A 116 -2.57 16.06 4.67
CA GLY A 116 -2.88 15.99 6.11
C GLY A 116 -4.36 16.17 6.47
N LEU A 117 -5.25 16.22 5.48
CA LEU A 117 -6.69 16.36 5.66
C LEU A 117 -7.39 15.05 5.31
N ALA A 118 -8.51 14.79 6.00
CA ALA A 118 -9.39 13.65 5.75
C ALA A 118 -10.84 14.09 5.90
N CYS A 119 -11.73 13.45 5.15
CA CYS A 119 -13.15 13.77 5.19
C CYS A 119 -13.87 13.13 6.39
N ALA A 120 -14.83 13.87 6.97
CA ALA A 120 -15.88 13.32 7.83
C ALA A 120 -17.15 14.20 7.76
N PRO A 121 -18.36 13.64 7.56
CA PRO A 121 -18.67 12.23 7.32
C PRO A 121 -18.27 11.75 5.91
N VAL A 122 -18.07 10.44 5.78
CA VAL A 122 -17.76 9.76 4.52
C VAL A 122 -18.96 8.94 4.07
N TYR A 123 -19.24 8.95 2.76
CA TYR A 123 -20.17 8.07 2.07
C TYR A 123 -19.44 7.39 0.91
N GLY A 124 -19.89 6.21 0.49
CA GLY A 124 -19.32 5.52 -0.66
C GLY A 124 -19.26 4.01 -0.50
N THR A 125 -18.39 3.39 -1.30
CA THR A 125 -18.21 1.95 -1.39
C THR A 125 -16.76 1.64 -1.73
N PHE A 126 -16.29 0.46 -1.35
CA PHE A 126 -15.10 -0.11 -1.97
C PHE A 126 -15.31 -1.59 -2.27
N THR A 127 -14.65 -2.08 -3.30
CA THR A 127 -14.64 -3.49 -3.68
C THR A 127 -13.23 -4.02 -3.58
N VAL A 128 -13.07 -5.16 -2.93
CA VAL A 128 -11.85 -5.97 -2.96
C VAL A 128 -12.08 -7.08 -3.97
N ASN A 129 -11.44 -6.97 -5.13
CA ASN A 129 -11.53 -7.94 -6.23
C ASN A 129 -10.65 -9.16 -5.97
N SER A 130 -9.46 -8.93 -5.40
CA SER A 130 -8.54 -9.97 -4.92
C SER A 130 -7.80 -9.48 -3.69
N ILE A 131 -7.47 -10.41 -2.80
CA ILE A 131 -6.56 -10.18 -1.68
C ILE A 131 -5.92 -11.49 -1.25
N GLU A 132 -4.61 -11.59 -1.40
CA GLU A 132 -3.84 -12.76 -1.01
C GLU A 132 -2.73 -12.38 -0.03
N ARG A 133 -2.46 -13.31 0.90
CA ARG A 133 -1.40 -13.19 1.87
C ARG A 133 -0.53 -14.44 1.80
N ASP A 134 0.78 -14.24 1.87
CA ASP A 134 1.71 -15.34 2.00
C ASP A 134 1.40 -16.14 3.28
N PRO A 135 1.22 -17.47 3.20
CA PRO A 135 0.73 -18.26 4.33
C PRO A 135 1.76 -18.40 5.46
N VAL A 136 3.04 -18.08 5.22
CA VAL A 136 4.12 -18.22 6.21
C VAL A 136 4.35 -16.91 6.95
N THR A 137 4.39 -15.80 6.22
CA THR A 137 4.73 -14.47 6.71
C THR A 137 3.51 -13.60 6.98
N GLY A 138 2.34 -13.96 6.43
CA GLY A 138 1.10 -13.18 6.51
C GLY A 138 1.12 -11.90 5.69
N ARG A 139 2.17 -11.64 4.90
CA ARG A 139 2.32 -10.41 4.12
C ARG A 139 1.43 -10.45 2.87
N LEU A 140 0.88 -9.29 2.49
CA LEU A 140 0.16 -9.15 1.23
C LEU A 140 1.07 -9.48 0.03
N THR A 141 0.56 -10.36 -0.82
CA THR A 141 1.18 -10.79 -2.09
C THR A 141 0.39 -10.32 -3.29
N ASP A 142 -0.93 -10.27 -3.17
CA ASP A 142 -1.85 -9.79 -4.21
C ASP A 142 -2.97 -8.93 -3.61
N VAL A 143 -3.32 -7.85 -4.29
CA VAL A 143 -4.45 -6.97 -3.95
C VAL A 143 -4.98 -6.34 -5.23
N ASP A 144 -6.30 -6.30 -5.40
CA ASP A 144 -6.98 -5.44 -6.37
C ASP A 144 -8.18 -4.81 -5.68
N VAL A 145 -8.19 -3.47 -5.58
CA VAL A 145 -9.26 -2.73 -4.93
C VAL A 145 -9.72 -1.53 -5.74
N GLU A 146 -11.03 -1.32 -5.73
CA GLU A 146 -11.69 -0.14 -6.27
C GLU A 146 -12.39 0.62 -5.15
N VAL A 147 -12.31 1.95 -5.17
CA VAL A 147 -12.85 2.81 -4.12
C VAL A 147 -13.63 3.95 -4.74
N GLU A 148 -14.78 4.26 -4.15
CA GLU A 148 -15.52 5.49 -4.39
C GLU A 148 -15.83 6.16 -3.04
N GLN A 149 -15.51 7.45 -2.93
CA GLN A 149 -15.77 8.27 -1.75
C GLN A 149 -16.54 9.54 -2.12
N ARG A 150 -17.52 9.92 -1.31
CA ARG A 150 -18.16 11.23 -1.30
C ARG A 150 -18.08 11.85 0.08
N CYS A 151 -17.71 13.12 0.11
CA CYS A 151 -17.44 13.83 1.36
C CYS A 151 -18.64 14.67 1.82
N GLY A 152 -19.05 14.53 3.07
CA GLY A 152 -20.06 15.38 3.69
C GLY A 152 -21.51 15.01 3.35
N ALA A 153 -21.78 14.58 2.12
CA ALA A 153 -23.11 14.17 1.66
C ALA A 153 -23.06 13.00 0.65
N PRO A 154 -24.13 12.19 0.54
CA PRO A 154 -24.19 11.07 -0.43
C PRO A 154 -24.14 11.48 -1.90
N ASP A 155 -24.47 12.72 -2.23
CA ASP A 155 -24.49 13.30 -3.58
C ASP A 155 -23.37 14.31 -3.83
N ALA A 156 -22.41 14.42 -2.89
CA ALA A 156 -21.24 15.27 -3.05
C ALA A 156 -20.33 14.79 -4.20
N PRO A 157 -19.43 15.65 -4.71
CA PRO A 157 -18.49 15.25 -5.76
C PRO A 157 -17.66 14.02 -5.36
N ALA A 158 -17.45 13.13 -6.33
CA ALA A 158 -16.83 11.84 -6.11
C ALA A 158 -15.30 11.88 -6.17
N PHE A 159 -14.67 11.09 -5.30
CA PHE A 159 -13.31 10.61 -5.46
C PHE A 159 -13.38 9.12 -5.84
N SER A 160 -12.65 8.73 -6.86
CA SER A 160 -12.55 7.35 -7.33
C SER A 160 -11.09 6.90 -7.39
N ALA A 161 -10.82 5.65 -7.04
CA ALA A 161 -9.49 5.08 -7.09
C ALA A 161 -9.49 3.60 -7.45
N HIS A 162 -8.41 3.16 -8.09
CA HIS A 162 -8.09 1.75 -8.33
C HIS A 162 -6.64 1.51 -7.94
N ALA A 163 -6.39 0.46 -7.17
CA ALA A 163 -5.05 0.09 -6.74
C ALA A 163 -4.83 -1.40 -6.88
N THR A 164 -3.67 -1.77 -7.43
CA THR A 164 -3.27 -3.17 -7.59
C THR A 164 -1.89 -3.42 -7.01
N LEU A 165 -1.70 -4.60 -6.43
CA LEU A 165 -0.42 -5.17 -6.03
C LEU A 165 -0.39 -6.58 -6.60
N SER A 166 0.69 -6.93 -7.30
CA SER A 166 0.96 -8.29 -7.74
C SER A 166 2.45 -8.61 -7.59
N SER A 167 2.75 -9.80 -7.06
CA SER A 167 4.09 -10.40 -7.05
C SER A 167 4.28 -11.36 -8.21
#